data_AF-A0A7C5QUC7-F1
#
_entry.id   AF-A0A7C5QUC7-F1
#
_cell.length_a   1.000
_cell.length_b   1.000
_cell.length_c   1.000
_cell.angle_alpha   90.00
_cell.angle_beta   90.00
_cell.angle_gamma   90.00
#
_symmetry.space_group_name_H-M   'P 1'
#
loop_
_entity.id
_entity.type
_entity.pdbx_description
1 polymer ?
#
loop_
_entity_poly.entity_id
_entity_poly.type
_entity_poly.pdbx_seq_one_letter_code
_entity_poly.pdbx_strand_id
1 'polypeptide(L)'
;AVDRATYARPGTKDSAQPKLSLPAVSAGNPITPRAGVSAAAALEAAGPQTLTFRPLVNWKVRAAMGWKQGQWRAVFRRPLDVDPKEGNDLSPGGHYSIGFAVFDGAHRDRNGQKLFTIWNDFVLDP
;
A
#
# COMPACT_ATOMS: atom_id res chain seq x y z
N ALA A 1 -17.05 -0.33 -1.33
CA ALA A 1 -16.49 -1.66 -1.58
C ALA A 1 -16.30 -1.81 -3.08
N VAL A 2 -15.19 -2.39 -3.56
CA VAL A 2 -15.02 -2.63 -5.01
C VAL A 2 -15.70 -3.95 -5.32
N ASP A 3 -16.92 -3.87 -5.79
CA ASP A 3 -17.73 -5.02 -6.18
C ASP A 3 -17.37 -5.39 -7.62
N ARG A 4 -16.38 -6.27 -7.79
CA ARG A 4 -16.10 -6.91 -9.08
C ARG A 4 -15.98 -8.41 -8.87
N ALA A 5 -16.65 -9.15 -9.76
CA ALA A 5 -16.78 -10.61 -9.79
C ALA A 5 -15.47 -11.42 -9.72
N THR A 6 -14.32 -10.79 -9.88
CA THR A 6 -13.01 -11.45 -9.76
C THR A 6 -12.59 -11.74 -8.31
N TYR A 7 -13.17 -11.09 -7.30
CA TYR A 7 -12.83 -11.32 -5.89
C TYR A 7 -13.77 -12.29 -5.16
N ALA A 8 -14.89 -12.68 -5.78
CA ALA A 8 -15.89 -13.59 -5.21
C ALA A 8 -15.64 -15.07 -5.57
N ARG A 9 -14.38 -15.48 -5.75
CA ARG A 9 -14.04 -16.89 -5.99
C ARG A 9 -13.85 -17.63 -4.65
N PRO A 10 -14.31 -18.88 -4.49
CA PRO A 10 -13.96 -19.70 -3.33
C PRO A 10 -12.43 -19.72 -3.14
N GLY A 11 -11.93 -19.36 -1.95
CA GLY A 11 -10.50 -19.32 -1.63
C GLY A 11 -9.80 -17.95 -1.66
N THR A 12 -10.46 -16.86 -2.10
CA THR A 12 -9.87 -15.51 -2.09
C THR A 12 -10.02 -14.77 -0.77
N LYS A 13 -10.91 -15.20 0.12
CA LYS A 13 -11.09 -14.60 1.45
C LYS A 13 -9.86 -14.89 2.32
N ASP A 14 -9.39 -13.89 3.07
CA ASP A 14 -8.23 -14.02 3.98
C ASP A 14 -8.34 -15.23 4.93
N SER A 15 -9.55 -15.53 5.42
CA SER A 15 -9.81 -16.67 6.30
C SER A 15 -9.68 -18.03 5.62
N ALA A 16 -9.73 -18.07 4.28
CA ALA A 16 -9.61 -19.27 3.46
C ALA A 16 -8.22 -19.42 2.82
N GLN A 17 -7.34 -18.42 3.00
CA GLN A 17 -5.97 -18.46 2.50
C GLN A 17 -5.02 -19.06 3.57
N PRO A 18 -4.12 -19.98 3.21
CA PRO A 18 -3.10 -20.46 4.15
C PRO A 18 -2.24 -19.30 4.64
N LYS A 19 -1.81 -19.30 5.91
CA LYS A 19 -0.98 -18.22 6.47
C LYS A 19 0.27 -17.92 5.63
N LEU A 20 0.85 -18.95 4.98
CA LEU A 20 2.00 -18.82 4.08
C LEU A 20 1.72 -17.94 2.85
N SER A 21 0.48 -17.88 2.36
CA SER A 21 0.08 -16.96 1.27
C SER A 21 -0.24 -15.55 1.76
N LEU A 22 -0.18 -15.30 3.07
CA LEU A 22 -0.32 -13.99 3.70
C LEU A 22 1.05 -13.54 4.25
N PRO A 23 1.96 -13.02 3.41
CA PRO A 23 3.37 -12.83 3.77
C PRO A 23 3.58 -11.98 5.02
N ALA A 24 2.79 -10.92 5.23
CA ALA A 24 2.88 -10.10 6.44
C ALA A 24 2.50 -10.87 7.72
N VAL A 25 1.46 -11.72 7.65
CA VAL A 25 1.05 -12.61 8.75
C VAL A 25 2.11 -13.69 8.98
N SER A 26 2.60 -14.32 7.90
CA SER A 26 3.64 -15.35 7.94
C SER A 26 4.96 -14.83 8.51
N ALA A 27 5.28 -13.56 8.27
CA ALA A 27 6.47 -12.90 8.81
C ALA A 27 6.30 -12.45 10.27
N GLY A 28 5.11 -12.66 10.88
CA GLY A 28 4.83 -12.25 12.25
C GLY A 28 4.78 -10.73 12.45
N ASN A 29 4.43 -9.98 11.40
CA ASN A 29 4.43 -8.52 11.48
C ASN A 29 3.32 -8.04 12.45
N PRO A 30 3.67 -7.42 13.61
CA PRO A 30 2.73 -7.13 14.69
C PRO A 30 1.69 -6.06 14.35
N ILE A 31 1.96 -5.23 13.34
CA ILE A 31 1.03 -4.21 12.84
C ILE A 31 0.08 -4.76 11.75
N THR A 32 0.21 -6.02 11.36
CA THR A 32 -0.70 -6.63 10.39
C THR A 32 -2.11 -6.62 10.99
N PRO A 33 -3.07 -5.92 10.37
CA PRO A 33 -4.40 -5.85 10.94
C PRO A 33 -5.04 -7.24 10.97
N ARG A 34 -5.82 -7.52 12.02
CA ARG A 34 -6.74 -8.67 12.02
C ARG A 34 -7.85 -8.42 10.99
N ALA A 35 -8.35 -9.50 10.39
CA ALA A 35 -9.26 -9.54 9.24
C ALA A 35 -10.19 -8.32 9.07
N GLY A 36 -10.31 -7.82 7.83
CA GLY A 36 -11.25 -6.76 7.47
C GLY A 36 -10.65 -5.36 7.30
N VAL A 37 -9.33 -5.20 7.43
CA VAL A 37 -8.63 -3.94 7.14
C VAL A 37 -7.96 -4.01 5.77
N SER A 38 -7.88 -2.87 5.09
CA SER A 38 -7.21 -2.71 3.80
C SER A 38 -5.79 -3.31 3.82
N ALA A 39 -5.38 -3.98 2.73
CA ALA A 39 -4.01 -4.43 2.49
C ALA A 39 -2.99 -3.28 2.32
N ALA A 40 -3.43 -2.03 2.49
CA ALA A 40 -2.62 -0.82 2.42
C ALA A 40 -2.87 0.06 3.65
N ALA A 41 -1.80 0.69 4.12
CA ALA A 41 -1.81 1.71 5.15
C ALA A 41 -1.41 3.08 4.56
N ALA A 42 -1.92 4.16 5.15
CA ALA A 42 -1.46 5.52 4.85
C ALA A 42 -0.46 5.95 5.92
N LEU A 43 0.70 6.40 5.47
CA LEU A 43 1.82 6.83 6.31
C LEU A 43 2.18 8.28 5.99
N GLU A 44 2.78 8.97 6.95
CA GLU A 44 3.36 10.29 6.76
C GLU A 44 4.68 10.44 7.51
N ALA A 45 5.54 11.32 7.01
CA ALA A 45 6.82 11.66 7.62
C ALA A 45 7.14 13.12 7.30
N ALA A 46 7.73 13.83 8.26
CA ALA A 46 8.27 15.19 8.10
C ALA A 46 9.81 15.20 7.97
N GLY A 47 10.46 14.04 8.12
CA GLY A 47 11.91 13.87 8.11
C GLY A 47 12.34 12.48 8.58
N PRO A 48 13.65 12.21 8.68
CA PRO A 48 14.17 10.95 9.21
C PRO A 48 13.56 10.63 10.57
N GLN A 49 13.24 9.35 10.82
CA GLN A 49 12.68 8.85 12.09
C GLN A 49 11.31 9.39 12.51
N THR A 50 10.63 10.19 11.68
CA THR A 50 9.29 10.74 11.99
C THR A 50 8.13 9.95 11.37
N LEU A 51 8.42 8.82 10.71
CA LEU A 51 7.42 8.03 10.02
C LEU A 51 6.34 7.54 10.99
N THR A 52 5.09 7.88 10.72
CA THR A 52 3.93 7.48 11.53
C THR A 52 2.76 7.05 10.66
N PHE A 53 1.85 6.29 11.25
CA PHE A 53 0.56 5.97 10.63
C PHE A 53 -0.37 7.17 10.72
N ARG A 54 -1.02 7.50 9.60
CA ARG A 54 -2.18 8.39 9.66
C ARG A 54 -3.30 7.73 10.45
N PRO A 55 -4.25 8.49 11.03
CA PRO A 55 -5.45 7.93 11.63
C PRO A 55 -6.19 7.01 10.65
N LEU A 56 -6.72 5.88 11.11
CA LEU A 56 -7.39 4.87 10.26
C LEU A 56 -8.53 5.46 9.41
N VAL A 57 -9.25 6.44 9.97
CA VAL A 57 -10.33 7.18 9.26
C VAL A 57 -9.84 7.92 8.01
N ASN A 58 -8.55 8.25 7.96
CA ASN A 58 -7.88 8.95 6.87
C ASN A 58 -7.18 7.99 5.89
N TRP A 59 -7.27 6.67 6.09
CA TRP A 59 -6.71 5.68 5.16
C TRP A 59 -7.63 5.53 3.94
N LYS A 60 -7.50 6.46 3.00
CA LYS A 60 -8.26 6.43 1.73
C LYS A 60 -7.63 5.52 0.67
N VAL A 61 -6.40 5.07 0.89
CA VAL A 61 -5.72 4.13 -0.01
C VAL A 61 -6.28 2.71 0.16
N ARG A 62 -6.47 2.04 -0.97
CA ARG A 62 -6.77 0.62 -1.09
C ARG A 62 -5.71 0.00 -1.98
N ALA A 63 -5.26 -1.21 -1.65
CA ALA A 63 -4.38 -1.97 -2.54
C ALA A 63 -4.96 -3.32 -2.88
N ALA A 64 -4.65 -3.78 -4.08
CA ALA A 64 -4.74 -5.16 -4.49
C ALA A 64 -3.36 -5.61 -4.93
N MET A 65 -2.91 -6.75 -4.45
CA MET A 65 -1.58 -7.28 -4.76
C MET A 65 -1.68 -8.76 -5.10
N GLY A 66 -0.78 -9.24 -5.95
CA GLY A 66 -0.68 -10.64 -6.29
C GLY A 66 0.72 -11.01 -6.76
N TRP A 67 1.12 -12.24 -6.46
CA TRP A 67 2.36 -12.84 -6.94
C TRP A 67 2.05 -13.80 -8.09
N LYS A 68 2.74 -13.64 -9.22
CA LYS A 68 2.64 -14.56 -10.35
C LYS A 68 3.95 -14.55 -11.13
N GLN A 69 4.44 -15.75 -11.50
CA GLN A 69 5.61 -15.92 -12.38
C GLN A 69 6.85 -15.13 -11.93
N GLY A 70 7.19 -15.20 -10.64
CA GLY A 70 8.40 -14.55 -10.12
C GLY A 70 8.28 -13.04 -9.92
N GLN A 71 7.08 -12.47 -10.01
CA GLN A 71 6.88 -11.03 -9.92
C GLN A 71 5.68 -10.66 -9.02
N TRP A 72 5.85 -9.59 -8.25
CA TRP A 72 4.76 -8.91 -7.56
C TRP A 72 4.09 -7.93 -8.51
N ARG A 73 2.76 -7.97 -8.55
CA ARG A 73 1.94 -6.90 -9.10
C ARG A 73 1.14 -6.26 -7.97
N ALA A 74 1.37 -4.98 -7.74
CA ALA A 74 0.64 -4.19 -6.75
C ALA A 74 -0.08 -3.03 -7.45
N VAL A 75 -1.34 -2.84 -7.14
CA VAL A 75 -2.16 -1.72 -7.61
C VAL A 75 -2.68 -0.98 -6.40
N PHE A 76 -2.32 0.30 -6.29
CA PHE A 76 -2.81 1.20 -5.27
C PHE A 76 -3.87 2.11 -5.88
N ARG A 77 -4.95 2.35 -5.15
CA ARG A 77 -6.03 3.27 -5.54
C ARG A 77 -6.40 4.17 -4.38
N ARG A 78 -6.56 5.46 -4.65
CA ARG A 78 -7.08 6.47 -3.73
C ARG A 78 -7.94 7.48 -4.52
N PRO A 79 -8.82 8.23 -3.84
CA PRO A 79 -9.36 9.46 -4.40
C PRO A 79 -8.23 10.44 -4.72
N LEU A 80 -8.39 11.19 -5.80
CA LEU A 80 -7.49 12.28 -6.18
C LEU A 80 -7.71 13.47 -5.25
N ASP A 81 -8.94 13.98 -5.23
CA ASP A 81 -9.44 14.98 -4.29
C ASP A 81 -9.55 14.43 -2.87
N VAL A 82 -8.86 15.09 -1.94
CA VAL A 82 -8.86 14.80 -0.50
C VAL A 82 -8.70 16.09 0.30
N ASP A 83 -9.26 16.14 1.51
CA ASP A 83 -8.96 17.21 2.46
C ASP A 83 -7.45 17.22 2.76
N PRO A 84 -6.78 18.39 2.80
CA PRO A 84 -5.35 18.50 3.10
C PRO A 84 -4.90 17.81 4.40
N LYS A 85 -5.80 17.69 5.39
CA LYS A 85 -5.55 16.97 6.66
C LYS A 85 -5.58 15.45 6.49
N GLU A 86 -6.20 14.96 5.42
CA GLU A 86 -6.29 13.54 5.08
C GLU A 86 -5.20 13.09 4.09
N GLY A 87 -4.59 14.02 3.35
CA GLY A 87 -3.43 13.79 2.50
C GLY A 87 -3.19 14.86 1.45
N ASN A 88 -2.28 14.57 0.52
CA ASN A 88 -1.99 15.46 -0.60
C ASN A 88 -3.09 15.32 -1.66
N ASP A 89 -3.74 16.43 -2.02
CA ASP A 89 -4.60 16.51 -3.20
C ASP A 89 -3.79 16.31 -4.49
N LEU A 90 -4.42 15.67 -5.47
CA LEU A 90 -3.84 15.32 -6.77
C LEU A 90 -4.80 15.76 -7.89
N SER A 91 -4.73 17.02 -8.29
CA SER A 91 -5.57 17.61 -9.33
C SER A 91 -5.08 17.25 -10.75
N PRO A 92 -5.99 17.01 -11.72
CA PRO A 92 -5.64 16.90 -13.14
C PRO A 92 -4.84 18.12 -13.64
N GLY A 93 -3.86 17.89 -14.51
CA GLY A 93 -2.88 18.90 -14.93
C GLY A 93 -1.84 19.27 -13.87
N GLY A 94 -1.89 18.65 -12.68
CA GLY A 94 -0.96 18.91 -11.58
C GLY A 94 0.40 18.26 -11.76
N HIS A 95 1.42 18.90 -11.20
CA HIS A 95 2.81 18.44 -11.16
C HIS A 95 3.21 18.13 -9.72
N TYR A 96 3.65 16.90 -9.48
CA TYR A 96 3.98 16.37 -8.15
C TYR A 96 5.29 15.60 -8.18
N SER A 97 5.75 15.14 -7.02
CA SER A 97 6.89 14.22 -6.91
C SER A 97 6.44 12.86 -6.41
N ILE A 98 7.00 11.80 -7.00
CA ILE A 98 6.75 10.42 -6.58
C ILE A 98 8.05 9.65 -6.42
N GLY A 99 8.08 8.76 -5.43
CA GLY A 99 9.17 7.82 -5.20
C GLY A 99 8.61 6.48 -4.76
N PHE A 100 9.34 5.41 -5.05
CA PHE A 100 8.96 4.06 -4.69
C PHE A 100 10.01 3.44 -3.78
N ALA A 101 9.57 2.75 -2.74
CA ALA A 101 10.43 1.94 -1.90
C ALA A 101 9.93 0.49 -1.87
N VAL A 102 10.84 -0.46 -2.04
CA VAL A 102 10.56 -1.90 -2.07
C VAL A 102 11.40 -2.60 -1.02
N PHE A 103 10.77 -3.50 -0.29
CA PHE A 103 11.39 -4.32 0.75
C PHE A 103 11.37 -5.78 0.29
N ASP A 104 12.53 -6.40 0.20
CA ASP A 104 12.61 -7.84 -0.01
C ASP A 104 12.61 -8.59 1.34
N GLY A 105 11.47 -9.19 1.66
CA GLY A 105 11.30 -9.98 2.87
C GLY A 105 12.24 -11.19 2.95
N ALA A 106 12.68 -11.77 1.82
CA ALA A 106 13.63 -12.88 1.82
C ALA A 106 15.03 -12.42 2.29
N HIS A 107 15.39 -11.17 2.00
CA HIS A 107 16.60 -10.52 2.50
C HIS A 107 16.40 -9.85 3.88
N ARG A 108 15.21 -10.00 4.48
CA ARG A 108 14.83 -9.42 5.79
C ARG A 108 14.84 -7.89 5.82
N ASP A 109 14.63 -7.26 4.66
CA ASP A 109 14.48 -5.82 4.54
C ASP A 109 13.35 -5.30 5.43
N ARG A 110 13.63 -4.20 6.15
CA ARG A 110 12.68 -3.53 7.06
C ARG A 110 13.13 -2.12 7.38
N ASN A 111 12.18 -1.25 7.69
CA ASN A 111 12.42 0.15 8.09
C ASN A 111 13.25 0.95 7.04
N GLY A 112 14.52 1.21 7.34
CA GLY A 112 15.45 1.90 6.44
C GLY A 112 16.17 0.97 5.46
N GLN A 113 16.15 -0.34 5.70
CA GLN A 113 16.74 -1.36 4.81
C GLN A 113 15.73 -1.66 3.72
N LYS A 114 15.93 -1.05 2.55
CA LYS A 114 15.04 -1.12 1.39
C LYS A 114 15.77 -0.62 0.14
N LEU A 115 15.26 -1.01 -1.01
CA LEU A 115 15.55 -0.32 -2.27
C LEU A 115 14.62 0.88 -2.41
N PHE A 116 15.12 2.01 -2.89
CA PHE A 116 14.31 3.21 -3.13
C PHE A 116 14.72 3.87 -4.46
N THR A 117 13.78 4.49 -5.13
CA THR A 117 14.05 5.35 -6.29
C THR A 117 14.44 6.75 -5.84
N ILE A 118 15.12 7.51 -6.70
CA ILE A 118 15.11 8.97 -6.59
C ILE A 118 13.66 9.49 -6.72
N TRP A 119 13.43 10.75 -6.31
CA TRP A 119 12.19 11.46 -6.65
C TRP A 119 12.09 11.61 -8.17
N ASN A 120 10.91 11.29 -8.70
CA ASN A 120 10.57 11.48 -10.11
C ASN A 120 9.42 12.47 -10.21
N ASP A 121 9.35 13.17 -11.33
CA ASP A 121 8.19 13.99 -11.67
C ASP A 121 6.98 13.10 -11.92
N PHE A 122 5.87 13.45 -11.28
CA PHE A 122 4.57 12.81 -11.44
C PHE A 122 3.60 13.86 -11.98
N VAL A 123 3.30 13.76 -13.27
CA VAL A 123 2.36 14.62 -13.96
C VAL A 123 1.05 13.86 -14.13
N LEU A 124 -0.03 14.47 -13.68
CA LEU A 124 -1.39 14.00 -13.96
C LEU A 124 -1.87 14.71 -15.22
N ASP A 125 -2.17 13.94 -16.25
CA ASP A 125 -2.74 14.49 -17.47
C ASP A 125 -4.07 15.22 -17.19
N PRO A 126 -4.44 16.22 -18.01
CA PRO A 126 -5.69 16.97 -17.86
C PRO A 126 -6.97 16.13 -17.96
#